data_AF-A0A1Q4FB56-F1
#
_entry.id   AF-A0A1Q4FB56-F1
#
_cell.length_a   1.000
_cell.length_b   1.000
_cell.length_c   1.000
_cell.angle_alpha   90.00
_cell.angle_beta   90.00
_cell.angle_gamma   90.00
#
_symmetry.space_group_name_H-M   'P 1'
#
loop_
_entity.id
_entity.type
_entity.pdbx_description
1 polymer ?
#
loop_
_entity_poly.entity_id
_entity_poly.type
_entity_poly.pdbx_seq_one_letter_code
_entity_poly.pdbx_strand_id
1 'polypeptide(L)' 'MKKSKYFKQWRQQHPAKRVNGHLRQLLAHYVSFFPEGSISELSELVLDITALMELIDISEKEKHYVK' A
#
# COMPACT_ATOMS: atom_id res chain seq x y z
N MET A 1 16.42 6.68 17.11
CA MET A 1 16.97 6.15 15.83
C MET A 1 16.57 4.72 15.44
N LYS A 2 15.98 3.87 16.31
CA LYS A 2 15.67 2.46 15.95
C LYS A 2 14.61 2.27 14.83
N LYS A 3 13.63 3.19 14.72
CA LYS A 3 12.50 3.09 13.76
C LYS A 3 12.94 3.09 12.29
N SER A 4 14.01 3.81 11.93
CA SER A 4 14.45 3.87 10.52
C SER A 4 15.14 2.59 10.05
N LYS A 5 15.77 1.82 10.96
CA LYS A 5 16.41 0.54 10.63
C LYS A 5 15.36 -0.52 10.28
N TYR A 6 14.30 -0.62 11.08
CA TYR A 6 13.18 -1.53 10.82
C TYR A 6 12.49 -1.20 9.50
N PHE A 7 12.19 0.07 9.25
CA PHE A 7 11.53 0.48 8.00
C PHE A 7 12.41 0.21 6.76
N LYS A 8 13.74 0.42 6.87
CA LYS A 8 14.68 0.08 5.79
C LYS A 8 14.70 -1.42 5.49
N GLN A 9 14.76 -2.26 6.53
CA GLN A 9 14.77 -3.72 6.38
C GLN A 9 13.42 -4.23 5.83
N TRP A 10 12.31 -3.68 6.34
CA TRP A 10 10.98 -4.02 5.86
C TRP A 10 10.84 -3.74 4.36
N ARG A 11 11.27 -2.57 3.87
CA ARG A 11 11.25 -2.23 2.44
C ARG A 11 12.08 -3.18 1.58
N GLN A 12 13.23 -3.66 2.07
CA GLN A 12 14.04 -4.64 1.33
C GLN A 12 13.32 -5.98 1.16
N GLN A 13 12.59 -6.41 2.19
CA GLN A 13 11.84 -7.66 2.19
C GLN A 13 10.47 -7.54 1.49
N HIS A 14 9.95 -6.32 1.35
CA HIS A 14 8.62 -6.01 0.84
C HIS A 14 8.68 -4.90 -0.20
N PRO A 15 9.11 -5.21 -1.45
CA PRO A 15 9.18 -4.21 -2.51
C PRO A 15 7.81 -3.58 -2.78
N ALA A 16 7.75 -2.27 -3.01
CA ALA A 16 6.51 -1.51 -3.21
C ALA A 16 5.66 -2.12 -4.32
N LYS A 17 6.29 -2.46 -5.45
CA LYS A 17 5.62 -3.13 -6.58
C LYS A 17 4.87 -4.40 -6.14
N ARG A 18 5.47 -5.21 -5.26
CA ARG A 18 4.87 -6.45 -4.75
C ARG A 18 3.74 -6.13 -3.78
N VAL A 19 3.98 -5.26 -2.80
CA VAL A 19 3.00 -4.89 -1.77
C VAL A 19 1.77 -4.24 -2.40
N ASN A 20 1.97 -3.24 -3.26
CA ASN A 20 0.90 -2.54 -3.96
C ASN A 20 0.16 -3.47 -4.93
N GLY A 21 0.87 -4.42 -5.56
CA GLY A 21 0.23 -5.48 -6.35
C GLY A 21 -0.78 -6.31 -5.53
N HIS A 22 -0.36 -6.77 -4.34
CA HIS A 22 -1.24 -7.53 -3.45
C HIS A 22 -2.39 -6.68 -2.90
N LEU A 23 -2.14 -5.42 -2.53
CA LEU A 23 -3.19 -4.51 -2.04
C LEU A 23 -4.26 -4.24 -3.10
N ARG A 24 -3.87 -4.06 -4.37
CA ARG A 24 -4.83 -3.93 -5.49
C ARG A 24 -5.65 -5.20 -5.68
N GLN A 25 -5.00 -6.37 -5.65
CA GLN A 25 -5.71 -7.65 -5.78
C GLN A 25 -6.71 -7.86 -4.65
N LEU A 26 -6.31 -7.54 -3.42
CA LEU A 26 -7.17 -7.62 -2.25
C LEU A 26 -8.37 -6.68 -2.40
N LEU A 27 -8.12 -5.40 -2.69
CA LEU A 27 -9.19 -4.41 -2.86
C LEU A 27 -10.15 -4.78 -3.99
N ALA A 28 -9.63 -5.22 -5.14
CA ALA A 28 -10.44 -5.67 -6.26
C ALA A 28 -11.30 -6.89 -5.88
N HIS A 29 -10.74 -7.85 -5.14
CA HIS A 29 -11.49 -8.99 -4.64
C HIS A 29 -12.60 -8.54 -3.71
N TYR A 30 -12.31 -7.67 -2.74
CA TYR A 30 -13.32 -7.15 -1.80
C TYR A 30 -14.45 -6.40 -2.51
N VAL A 31 -14.13 -5.48 -3.42
CA VAL A 31 -15.15 -4.73 -4.18
C VAL A 31 -16.00 -5.65 -5.05
N SER A 32 -15.42 -6.73 -5.60
CA SER A 32 -16.13 -7.63 -6.51
C SER A 32 -16.98 -8.69 -5.78
N PHE A 33 -16.59 -9.09 -4.57
CA PHE A 33 -17.23 -10.18 -3.84
C PHE A 33 -18.32 -9.73 -2.87
N PHE A 34 -18.24 -8.49 -2.40
CA PHE A 34 -19.14 -7.96 -1.39
C PHE A 34 -20.23 -7.10 -2.06
N PRO A 35 -21.53 -7.34 -1.77
CA PRO A 35 -22.62 -6.54 -2.34
C PRO A 35 -22.53 -5.08 -1.90
N GLU A 36 -23.00 -4.15 -2.74
CA GLU A 36 -23.04 -2.72 -2.41
C GLU A 36 -23.70 -2.49 -1.04
N GLY A 37 -23.04 -1.70 -0.19
CA GLY A 37 -23.51 -1.39 1.17
C GLY A 37 -23.18 -2.43 2.25
N SER A 38 -22.59 -3.57 1.92
CA SER A 38 -22.13 -4.53 2.94
C SER A 38 -20.84 -4.13 3.65
N ILE A 39 -20.05 -3.26 3.02
CA ILE A 39 -18.88 -2.62 3.62
C ILE A 39 -19.26 -1.16 3.89
N SER A 40 -19.37 -0.82 5.17
CA SER A 40 -19.51 0.58 5.60
C SER A 40 -18.30 1.36 5.11
N GLU A 41 -18.54 2.55 4.55
CA GLU A 41 -17.47 3.47 4.13
C GLU A 41 -16.51 2.87 3.08
N LEU A 42 -17.00 1.96 2.21
CA LEU A 42 -16.19 1.33 1.16
C LEU A 42 -15.42 2.35 0.31
N SER A 43 -16.02 3.49 0.01
CA SER A 43 -15.37 4.59 -0.71
C SER A 43 -14.16 5.15 0.03
N GLU A 44 -14.26 5.31 1.35
CA GLU A 44 -13.15 5.80 2.19
C GLU A 44 -12.05 4.75 2.29
N LEU A 45 -12.41 3.48 2.46
CA LEU A 45 -11.46 2.37 2.46
C LEU A 45 -10.65 2.29 1.15
N VAL A 46 -11.31 2.48 0.00
CA VAL A 46 -10.64 2.52 -1.31
C VAL A 46 -9.65 3.67 -1.38
N LEU A 47 -10.01 4.86 -0.88
CA LEU A 47 -9.14 6.03 -0.85
C LEU A 47 -7.94 5.80 0.08
N ASP A 48 -8.16 5.26 1.27
CA ASP A 48 -7.11 4.98 2.26
C ASP A 48 -6.08 3.96 1.73
N ILE A 49 -6.56 2.87 1.11
CA ILE A 49 -5.68 1.87 0.50
C ILE A 49 -4.90 2.49 -0.67
N THR A 50 -5.55 3.36 -1.46
CA THR A 50 -4.89 4.06 -2.57
C THR A 50 -3.78 4.98 -2.07
N ALA A 51 -4.06 5.81 -1.06
CA ALA A 51 -3.07 6.69 -0.43
C ALA A 51 -1.91 5.89 0.17
N LEU A 52 -2.19 4.75 0.82
CA LEU A 52 -1.15 3.87 1.35
C LEU A 52 -0.23 3.33 0.24
N MET A 53 -0.80 2.91 -0.89
CA MET A 53 0.01 2.44 -2.03
C MET A 53 0.94 3.54 -2.56
N GLU A 54 0.44 4.77 -2.68
CA GLU A 54 1.25 5.92 -3.11
C GLU A 54 2.39 6.21 -2.14
N LEU A 55 2.12 6.20 -0.83
CA LEU A 55 3.14 6.40 0.20
C LEU A 55 4.24 5.32 0.14
N ILE A 56 3.86 4.06 -0.09
CA ILE A 56 4.81 2.96 -0.23
C ILE A 56 5.68 3.17 -1.48
N ASP A 57 5.09 3.56 -2.61
CA ASP A 57 5.82 3.84 -3.86
C ASP A 57 6.79 5.03 -3.71
N ILE A 58 6.36 6.13 -3.08
CA ILE A 58 7.21 7.30 -2.81
C ILE A 58 8.39 6.89 -1.93
N SER A 59 8.13 6.08 -0.89
CA SER A 59 9.17 5.63 0.02
C SER A 59 10.26 4.82 -0.68
N GLU A 60 9.98 4.15 -1.81
CA GLU A 60 11.02 3.49 -2.60
C GLU A 60 11.76 4.44 -3.54
N LYS A 61 11.04 5.38 -4.17
CA LYS A 61 11.62 6.36 -5.11
C LYS A 61 12.64 7.29 -4.46
N GLU A 62 12.50 7.61 -3.17
CA GLU A 62 13.50 8.38 -2.42
C GLU A 62 14.92 7.78 -2.46
N LYS A 63 15.07 6.48 -2.74
CA LYS A 63 16.40 5.86 -2.92
C LYS A 63 17.09 6.22 -4.23
N HIS A 64 16.37 6.69 -5.24
CA HIS A 64 16.92 6.97 -6.57
C HIS A 64 17.32 8.43 -6.79
N TYR A 65 17.06 9.31 -5.82
CA TYR A 65 17.34 10.76 -5.90
C TYR A 65 18.53 11.25 -5.06
N VAL A 66 19.32 10.35 -4.48
CA VAL A 66 20.58 10.72 -3.84
C VAL A 66 21.71 10.60 -4.88
N LYS A 67 21.99 11.72 -5.56
CA LYS A 67 23.22 11.97 -6.31
C LYS A 67 24.24 12.64 -5.39
#